data_AF-A0A6H9S3C6-F1
#
_entry.id   AF-A0A6H9S3C6-F1
#
_cell.length_a   1.000
_cell.length_b   1.000
_cell.length_c   1.000
_cell.angle_alpha   90.00
_cell.angle_beta   90.00
_cell.angle_gamma   90.00
#
_symmetry.space_group_name_H-M   'P 1'
#
loop_
_entity.id
_entity.type
_entity.pdbx_description
1 polymer ?
#
loop_
_entity_poly.entity_id
_entity_poly.type
_entity_poly.pdbx_seq_one_letter_code
_entity_poly.pdbx_strand_id
1 'polypeptide(L)'
;QMEQQRMEWQALTVRRKALQDQLLEDGYDLDGVLATLVAGANEKDAEEELERIAQRIQRLGAINLAAIDEYQQQSERKRYLDAQNDDLVEALETLENVIRKIDKETRNRFKDTFDQINGGLQALFPKVFGGGSAYLELTGEDLLDTGVTIM
;
A
#
# COMPACT_ATOMS: atom_id res chain seq x y z
N GLN A 1 -65.46 24.75 -47.61
CA GLN A 1 -64.39 23.74 -47.78
C GLN A 1 -63.01 24.39 -48.01
N MET A 2 -62.82 25.28 -49.01
CA MET A 2 -61.52 25.95 -49.22
C MET A 2 -61.08 26.88 -48.08
N GLU A 3 -61.99 27.63 -47.46
CA GLU A 3 -61.64 28.50 -46.31
C GLU A 3 -61.20 27.72 -45.07
N GLN A 4 -61.80 26.54 -44.85
CA GLN A 4 -61.44 25.64 -43.75
C GLN A 4 -60.06 25.03 -43.97
N GLN A 5 -59.76 24.55 -45.18
CA GLN A 5 -58.43 24.06 -45.55
C GLN A 5 -57.36 25.16 -45.46
N ARG A 6 -57.71 26.41 -45.78
CA ARG A 6 -56.81 27.55 -45.64
C ARG A 6 -56.49 27.86 -44.17
N MET A 7 -57.49 27.82 -43.29
CA MET A 7 -57.28 27.99 -41.84
C MET A 7 -56.45 26.85 -41.26
N GLU A 8 -56.71 25.60 -41.64
CA GLU A 8 -55.91 24.44 -41.22
C GLU A 8 -54.45 24.54 -41.68
N TRP A 9 -54.21 24.93 -42.93
CA TRP A 9 -52.84 25.15 -43.45
C TRP A 9 -52.11 26.25 -42.70
N GLN A 10 -52.79 27.36 -42.40
CA GLN A 10 -52.22 28.45 -41.60
C GLN A 10 -51.89 27.97 -40.18
N ALA A 11 -52.78 27.20 -39.53
CA ALA A 11 -52.53 26.64 -38.20
C ALA A 11 -51.33 25.68 -38.18
N LEU A 12 -51.21 24.80 -39.17
CA LEU A 12 -50.06 23.90 -39.32
C LEU A 12 -48.75 24.65 -39.57
N THR A 13 -48.80 25.74 -40.35
CA THR A 13 -47.63 26.58 -40.64
C THR A 13 -47.13 27.28 -39.38
N VAL A 14 -48.03 27.84 -38.58
CA VAL A 14 -47.67 28.46 -37.28
C VAL A 14 -47.10 27.41 -36.33
N ARG A 15 -47.72 26.22 -36.25
CA ARG A 15 -47.24 25.13 -35.40
C ARG A 15 -45.84 24.65 -35.81
N ARG A 16 -45.59 24.46 -37.11
CA ARG A 16 -44.26 24.10 -37.63
C ARG A 16 -43.23 25.15 -37.24
N LYS A 17 -43.54 26.43 -37.44
CA LYS A 17 -42.63 27.53 -37.10
C LYS A 17 -42.32 27.55 -35.60
N ALA A 18 -43.33 27.41 -34.75
CA ALA A 18 -43.13 27.34 -33.30
C ALA A 18 -42.21 26.18 -32.89
N LEU A 19 -42.36 24.99 -33.49
CA LEU A 19 -41.49 23.85 -33.23
C LEU A 19 -40.05 24.08 -33.72
N GLN A 20 -39.89 24.74 -34.87
CA GLN A 20 -38.57 25.09 -35.39
C GLN A 20 -37.88 26.15 -34.52
N ASP A 21 -38.61 27.16 -34.07
CA ASP A 21 -38.10 28.20 -33.17
C ASP A 21 -37.70 27.58 -31.82
N GLN A 22 -38.47 26.63 -31.30
CA GLN A 22 -38.13 25.89 -30.07
C GLN A 22 -36.86 25.05 -30.22
N LEU A 23 -36.69 24.33 -31.34
CA LEU A 23 -35.45 23.58 -31.61
C LEU A 23 -34.23 24.49 -31.64
N LEU A 24 -34.36 25.67 -32.27
CA LEU A 24 -33.29 26.66 -32.33
C LEU A 24 -32.94 27.22 -30.95
N GLU A 25 -33.94 27.43 -30.08
CA GLU A 25 -33.72 27.85 -28.68
C GLU A 25 -32.96 26.78 -27.89
N ASP A 26 -33.25 25.50 -28.13
CA ASP A 26 -32.53 24.36 -27.56
C ASP A 26 -31.14 24.14 -28.20
N GLY A 27 -30.75 24.97 -29.17
CA GLY A 27 -29.44 24.95 -29.85
C GLY A 27 -29.33 23.96 -31.00
N TYR A 28 -30.46 23.43 -31.49
CA TYR A 28 -30.52 22.47 -32.59
C TYR A 28 -31.07 23.08 -33.87
N ASP A 29 -30.50 22.68 -35.00
CA ASP A 29 -31.05 22.98 -36.33
C ASP A 29 -31.90 21.81 -36.83
N LEU A 30 -33.05 22.12 -37.43
CA LEU A 30 -34.02 21.12 -37.89
C LEU A 30 -33.41 20.22 -38.97
N ASP A 31 -32.69 20.79 -39.94
CA ASP A 31 -32.11 20.02 -41.05
C ASP A 31 -30.97 19.12 -40.54
N GLY A 32 -30.17 19.61 -39.58
CA GLY A 32 -29.15 18.81 -38.89
C GLY A 32 -29.74 17.64 -38.07
N VAL A 33 -30.83 17.87 -37.35
CA VAL A 33 -31.51 16.81 -36.57
C VAL A 33 -32.11 15.76 -37.50
N LEU A 34 -32.78 16.19 -38.57
CA LEU A 34 -33.33 15.26 -39.58
C LEU A 34 -32.25 14.43 -40.27
N ALA A 35 -31.05 14.99 -40.49
CA ALA A 35 -29.92 14.27 -41.08
C ALA A 35 -29.31 13.22 -40.14
N THR A 36 -29.46 13.38 -38.83
CA THR A 36 -28.93 12.46 -37.81
C THR A 36 -29.95 11.45 -37.32
N LEU A 37 -31.24 11.68 -37.56
CA LEU A 37 -32.32 10.75 -37.26
C LEU A 37 -32.22 9.50 -38.12
N VAL A 38 -32.17 8.34 -37.47
CA VAL A 38 -32.17 7.04 -38.14
C VAL A 38 -33.57 6.76 -38.70
N ALA A 39 -33.64 6.21 -39.91
CA ALA A 39 -34.91 5.79 -40.50
C ALA A 39 -35.61 4.74 -39.60
N GLY A 40 -36.79 5.08 -39.08
CA GLY A 40 -37.50 4.25 -38.11
C GLY A 40 -37.23 4.59 -36.64
N ALA A 41 -36.58 5.72 -36.35
CA ALA A 41 -36.43 6.23 -35.00
C ALA A 41 -37.79 6.32 -34.30
N ASN A 42 -37.88 5.68 -33.14
CA ASN A 42 -39.05 5.64 -32.30
C ASN A 42 -38.73 6.36 -30.98
N GLU A 43 -39.61 7.27 -30.59
CA GLU A 43 -39.52 8.03 -29.34
C GLU A 43 -39.38 7.10 -28.14
N LYS A 44 -40.19 6.04 -28.07
CA LYS A 44 -40.19 5.11 -26.94
C LYS A 44 -38.84 4.39 -26.76
N ASP A 45 -38.24 3.94 -27.86
CA ASP A 45 -36.96 3.23 -27.81
C ASP A 45 -35.82 4.18 -27.38
N ALA A 46 -35.89 5.44 -27.79
CA ALA A 46 -34.94 6.48 -27.39
C ALA A 46 -35.09 6.84 -25.90
N GLU A 47 -36.32 6.92 -25.39
CA GLU A 47 -36.60 7.14 -23.95
C GLU A 47 -36.07 5.98 -23.10
N GLU A 48 -36.32 4.73 -23.51
CA GLU A 48 -35.83 3.55 -22.80
C GLU A 48 -34.29 3.50 -22.75
N GLU A 49 -33.61 3.88 -23.84
CA GLU A 49 -32.15 3.94 -23.86
C GLU A 49 -31.60 5.11 -23.04
N LEU A 50 -32.26 6.27 -23.07
CA LEU A 50 -31.91 7.41 -22.24
C LEU A 50 -32.00 7.05 -20.76
N GLU A 51 -33.10 6.40 -20.34
CA GLU A 51 -33.29 5.96 -18.96
C GLU A 51 -32.22 4.94 -18.56
N ARG A 52 -31.90 3.98 -19.43
CA ARG A 52 -30.84 3.00 -19.20
C ARG A 52 -29.48 3.66 -18.99
N ILE A 53 -29.12 4.62 -19.82
CA ILE A 53 -27.86 5.37 -19.71
C ILE A 53 -27.86 6.20 -18.41
N ALA A 54 -28.96 6.89 -18.10
CA ALA A 54 -29.10 7.67 -16.88
C ALA A 54 -28.93 6.79 -15.63
N GLN A 55 -29.56 5.62 -15.60
CA GLN A 55 -29.38 4.65 -14.51
C GLN A 55 -27.94 4.15 -14.41
N ARG A 56 -27.25 3.91 -15.54
CA ARG A 56 -25.84 3.53 -15.54
C ARG A 56 -24.95 4.63 -14.97
N ILE A 57 -25.20 5.88 -15.33
CA ILE A 57 -24.48 7.05 -14.78
C ILE A 57 -24.73 7.15 -13.27
N GLN A 58 -25.99 7.00 -12.83
CA GLN A 58 -26.33 7.05 -11.41
C GLN A 58 -25.64 5.94 -10.60
N ARG A 59 -25.49 4.74 -11.17
CA ARG A 59 -24.78 3.60 -10.54
C ARG A 59 -23.28 3.85 -10.36
N LEU A 60 -22.65 4.70 -11.17
CA LEU A 60 -21.24 5.08 -10.98
C LEU A 60 -21.03 5.87 -9.69
N GLY A 61 -22.10 6.42 -9.11
CA GLY A 61 -22.04 7.19 -7.88
C GLY A 61 -21.31 8.52 -8.07
N ALA A 62 -21.01 9.19 -6.96
CA ALA A 62 -20.24 10.42 -7.00
C ALA A 62 -18.80 10.13 -7.42
N ILE A 63 -18.30 10.84 -8.43
CA ILE A 63 -16.89 10.82 -8.80
C ILE A 63 -16.10 11.41 -7.63
N ASN A 64 -15.23 10.60 -7.01
CA ASN A 64 -14.37 11.08 -5.93
C ASN A 64 -13.22 11.90 -6.52
N LEU A 65 -13.42 13.21 -6.64
CA LEU A 65 -12.41 14.15 -7.14
C LEU A 65 -11.19 14.24 -6.23
N ALA A 66 -11.32 13.91 -4.94
CA ALA A 66 -10.22 13.92 -3.98
C ALA A 66 -9.35 12.65 -4.04
N ALA A 67 -9.78 11.61 -4.77
CA ALA A 67 -9.09 10.32 -4.80
C ALA A 67 -7.63 10.42 -5.30
N ILE A 68 -7.36 11.35 -6.23
CA ILE A 68 -6.01 11.53 -6.78
C ILE A 68 -5.08 12.12 -5.71
N ASP A 69 -5.53 13.14 -4.99
CA ASP A 69 -4.76 13.80 -3.95
C ASP A 69 -4.58 12.87 -2.74
N GLU A 70 -5.63 12.15 -2.34
CA GLU A 70 -5.57 11.14 -1.28
C GLU A 70 -4.57 10.03 -1.64
N TYR A 71 -4.59 9.53 -2.88
CA TYR A 71 -3.61 8.54 -3.33
C TYR A 71 -2.18 9.05 -3.22
N GLN A 72 -1.92 10.29 -3.67
CA GLN A 72 -0.59 10.89 -3.57
C GLN A 72 -0.13 10.99 -2.10
N GLN A 73 -1.00 11.48 -1.22
CA GLN A 73 -0.71 11.59 0.22
C GLN A 73 -0.43 10.23 0.86
N GLN A 74 -1.26 9.22 0.58
CA GLN A 74 -1.04 7.87 1.13
C GLN A 74 0.21 7.21 0.55
N SER A 75 0.51 7.44 -0.73
CA SER A 75 1.72 6.91 -1.39
C SER A 75 3.00 7.53 -0.80
N GLU A 76 3.00 8.84 -0.52
CA GLU A 76 4.09 9.50 0.19
C GLU A 76 4.29 8.95 1.60
N ARG A 77 3.20 8.83 2.37
CA ARG A 77 3.26 8.24 3.71
C ARG A 77 3.77 6.81 3.69
N LYS A 78 3.34 6.00 2.72
CA LYS A 78 3.81 4.62 2.56
C LYS A 78 5.31 4.59 2.29
N ARG A 79 5.81 5.39 1.34
CA ARG A 79 7.25 5.46 1.03
C ARG A 79 8.08 5.86 2.25
N TYR A 80 7.58 6.80 3.06
CA TYR A 80 8.25 7.21 4.29
C TYR A 80 8.31 6.08 5.32
N LEU A 81 7.20 5.37 5.54
CA LEU A 81 7.15 4.25 6.48
C LEU A 81 7.99 3.06 6.02
N ASP A 82 7.99 2.76 4.72
CA ASP A 82 8.83 1.71 4.14
C ASP A 82 10.32 2.02 4.40
N ALA A 83 10.76 3.26 4.14
CA ALA A 83 12.15 3.66 4.40
C ALA A 83 12.53 3.55 5.89
N GLN A 84 11.65 3.98 6.80
CA GLN A 84 11.90 3.82 8.25
C GLN A 84 11.97 2.35 8.66
N ASN A 85 11.13 1.50 8.08
CA ASN A 85 11.15 0.08 8.36
C ASN A 85 12.48 -0.55 7.91
N ASP A 86 12.93 -0.22 6.70
CA ASP A 86 14.19 -0.73 6.16
C ASP A 86 15.38 -0.30 7.03
N ASP A 87 15.42 0.98 7.45
CA ASP A 87 16.45 1.49 8.37
C ASP A 87 16.46 0.74 9.71
N LEU A 88 15.28 0.43 10.27
CA LEU A 88 15.16 -0.32 11.52
C LEU A 88 15.60 -1.77 11.38
N VAL A 89 15.28 -2.41 10.26
CA VAL A 89 15.70 -3.79 9.97
C VAL A 89 17.22 -3.85 9.82
N GLU A 90 17.84 -2.91 9.10
CA GLU A 90 19.29 -2.85 8.96
C GLU A 90 19.99 -2.60 10.31
N ALA A 91 19.42 -1.71 11.14
CA ALA A 91 19.93 -1.45 12.49
C ALA A 91 19.84 -2.70 13.38
N LEU A 92 18.74 -3.46 13.29
CA LEU A 92 18.58 -4.71 14.03
C LEU A 92 19.62 -5.75 13.60
N GLU A 93 19.79 -5.98 12.30
CA GLU A 93 20.80 -6.90 11.78
C GLU A 93 22.22 -6.50 12.21
N THR A 94 22.51 -5.20 12.19
CA THR A 94 23.80 -4.67 12.66
C THR A 94 24.01 -4.97 14.14
N LEU A 95 23.00 -4.73 14.98
CA LEU A 95 23.07 -5.01 16.42
C LEU A 95 23.26 -6.50 16.70
N GLU A 96 22.55 -7.38 16.01
CA GLU A 96 22.71 -8.82 16.15
C GLU A 96 24.13 -9.29 15.78
N ASN A 97 24.69 -8.73 14.69
CA ASN A 97 26.07 -9.03 14.29
C ASN A 97 27.09 -8.55 15.33
N VAL A 98 26.85 -7.38 15.94
CA VAL A 98 27.69 -6.86 17.04
C VAL A 98 27.61 -7.78 18.25
N ILE A 99 26.42 -8.23 18.65
CA ILE A 99 26.24 -9.18 19.76
C ILE A 99 27.02 -10.47 19.52
N ARG A 100 26.87 -11.08 18.33
CA ARG A 100 27.62 -12.30 17.98
C ARG A 100 29.14 -12.11 18.04
N LYS A 101 29.62 -10.93 17.64
CA LYS A 101 31.05 -10.61 17.70
C LYS A 101 31.53 -10.48 19.15
N ILE A 102 30.74 -9.80 20.00
CA ILE A 102 31.02 -9.66 21.43
C ILE A 102 31.04 -11.03 22.11
N ASP A 103 30.06 -11.89 21.84
CA ASP A 103 30.00 -13.24 22.43
C ASP A 103 31.24 -14.07 22.08
N LYS A 104 31.65 -14.02 20.80
CA LYS A 104 32.86 -14.73 20.34
C LYS A 104 34.12 -14.20 21.01
N GLU A 105 34.27 -12.88 21.08
CA GLU A 105 35.44 -12.27 21.73
C GLU A 105 35.47 -12.57 23.23
N THR A 106 34.31 -12.54 23.89
CA THR A 106 34.17 -12.84 25.32
C THR A 106 34.53 -14.28 25.62
N ARG A 107 34.03 -15.25 24.83
CA ARG A 107 34.39 -16.67 24.96
C ARG A 107 35.89 -16.90 24.79
N ASN A 108 36.51 -16.26 23.80
CA ASN A 108 37.95 -16.39 23.57
C ASN A 108 38.75 -15.82 24.74
N ARG A 109 38.44 -14.59 25.18
CA ARG A 109 39.14 -13.97 26.31
C ARG A 109 38.98 -14.77 27.61
N PHE A 110 37.78 -15.29 27.87
CA PHE A 110 37.53 -16.11 29.06
C PHE A 110 38.34 -17.42 29.01
N LYS A 111 38.38 -18.10 27.86
CA LYS A 111 39.16 -19.32 27.71
C LYS A 111 40.66 -19.06 27.92
N ASP A 112 41.18 -18.00 27.29
CA ASP A 112 42.59 -17.62 27.42
C ASP A 112 42.96 -17.32 28.88
N THR A 113 42.12 -16.60 29.62
CA THR A 113 42.37 -16.30 31.03
C THR A 113 42.19 -17.53 31.92
N PHE A 114 41.19 -18.38 31.65
CA PHE A 114 40.97 -19.64 32.36
C PHE A 114 42.18 -20.56 32.24
N ASP A 115 42.70 -20.75 31.02
CA ASP A 115 43.86 -21.61 30.76
C ASP A 115 45.12 -21.07 31.45
N GLN A 116 45.33 -19.74 31.44
CA GLN A 116 46.43 -19.10 32.16
C GLN A 116 46.34 -19.30 33.68
N ILE A 117 45.16 -19.09 34.27
CA ILE A 117 44.96 -19.26 35.72
C ILE A 117 45.11 -20.73 36.11
N ASN A 118 44.55 -21.66 35.32
CA ASN A 118 44.65 -23.09 35.57
C ASN A 118 46.11 -23.56 35.56
N GLY A 119 46.90 -23.11 34.56
CA GLY A 119 48.34 -23.39 34.51
C GLY A 119 49.10 -22.81 35.71
N GLY A 120 48.77 -21.60 36.14
CA GLY A 120 49.32 -20.99 37.35
C GLY A 120 48.98 -21.77 38.62
N LEU A 121 47.72 -22.21 38.76
CA LEU A 121 47.25 -22.99 39.89
C LEU A 121 47.99 -24.33 39.98
N GLN A 122 48.06 -25.08 38.89
CA GLN A 122 48.76 -26.36 38.83
C GLN A 122 50.24 -26.25 39.20
N ALA A 123 50.89 -25.14 38.83
CA ALA A 123 52.30 -24.90 39.15
C ALA A 123 52.54 -24.44 40.60
N LEU A 124 51.58 -23.73 41.20
CA LEU A 124 51.69 -23.17 42.56
C LEU A 124 51.24 -24.16 43.64
N PHE A 125 50.21 -24.96 43.37
CA PHE A 125 49.60 -25.85 44.37
C PHE A 125 50.61 -26.84 45.01
N PRO A 126 51.43 -27.59 44.25
CA PRO A 126 52.39 -28.52 44.84
C PRO A 126 53.47 -27.83 45.67
N LYS A 127 53.82 -26.57 45.31
CA LYS A 127 54.83 -25.78 46.02
C LYS A 127 54.34 -25.29 47.38
N VAL A 128 53.06 -24.95 47.49
CA VAL A 128 52.47 -24.41 48.73
C VAL A 128 52.04 -25.53 49.69
N PHE A 129 51.53 -26.65 49.17
CA PHE A 129 50.98 -27.73 49.97
C PHE A 129 51.91 -28.94 50.16
N GLY A 130 53.16 -28.87 49.66
CA GLY A 130 54.18 -29.90 49.87
C GLY A 130 53.94 -31.21 49.10
N GLY A 131 53.08 -31.18 48.07
CA GLY A 131 52.65 -32.32 47.26
C GLY A 131 51.18 -32.21 46.82
N GLY A 132 50.74 -33.05 45.88
CA GLY A 132 49.37 -33.04 45.34
C GLY A 132 49.23 -32.32 44.00
N SER A 133 48.03 -32.30 43.43
CA SER A 133 47.68 -31.61 42.18
C SER A 133 46.28 -31.02 42.31
N ALA A 134 46.11 -29.80 41.81
CA ALA A 134 44.81 -29.15 41.74
C ALA A 134 44.63 -28.51 40.36
N TYR A 135 43.40 -28.52 39.84
CA TYR A 135 43.08 -27.91 38.56
C TYR A 135 41.70 -27.27 38.58
N LEU A 136 41.49 -26.34 37.65
CA LEU A 136 40.19 -25.72 37.42
C LEU A 136 39.35 -26.57 36.47
N GLU A 137 38.08 -26.74 36.80
CA GLU A 137 37.08 -27.39 35.95
C GLU A 137 35.86 -26.48 35.76
N LEU A 138 35.30 -26.48 34.56
CA LEU A 138 34.09 -25.75 34.23
C LEU A 138 32.87 -26.58 34.62
N THR A 139 31.87 -25.95 35.25
CA THR A 139 30.68 -26.65 35.76
C THR A 139 29.61 -26.93 34.69
N GLY A 140 29.86 -26.57 33.42
CA GLY A 140 28.99 -26.90 32.30
C GLY A 140 29.62 -26.57 30.94
N GLU A 141 28.81 -26.59 29.88
CA GLU A 141 29.30 -26.56 28.49
C GLU A 141 29.43 -25.15 27.87
N ASP A 142 28.61 -24.17 28.29
CA ASP A 142 28.68 -22.80 27.75
C ASP A 142 29.60 -21.90 28.57
N LEU A 143 30.78 -21.60 28.02
CA LEU A 143 31.77 -20.71 28.64
C LEU A 143 31.22 -19.35 29.11
N LEU A 144 30.10 -18.86 28.58
CA LEU A 144 29.48 -17.59 28.99
C LEU A 144 28.56 -17.69 30.21
N ASP A 145 28.06 -18.89 30.53
CA ASP A 145 27.04 -19.09 31.59
C ASP A 145 27.49 -20.10 32.67
N THR A 146 28.67 -20.71 32.50
CA THR A 146 29.17 -21.74 33.42
C THR A 146 29.95 -21.16 34.60
N GLY A 147 29.91 -21.87 35.73
CA GLY A 147 30.76 -21.61 36.89
C GLY A 147 32.13 -22.29 36.79
N VAL A 148 33.02 -21.96 37.73
CA VAL A 148 34.35 -22.56 37.86
C VAL A 148 34.48 -23.21 39.22
N THR A 149 34.93 -24.47 39.25
CA THR A 149 35.25 -25.23 40.47
C THR A 149 36.73 -25.59 40.49
N ILE A 150 37.31 -25.68 41.70
CA ILE A 150 38.67 -26.18 41.94
C ILE A 150 38.57 -27.64 42.40
N MET A 151 39.32 -28.53 41.74
CA MET A 151 39.46 -29.95 42.08
C MET A 151 40.87 -30.25 42.58
#